data_AF-A0A0D3DTB1-F1
#
_entry.id   AF-A0A0D3DTB1-F1
#
_cell.length_a   1.000
_cell.length_b   1.000
_cell.length_c   1.000
_cell.angle_alpha   90.00
_cell.angle_beta   90.00
_cell.angle_gamma   90.00
#
_symmetry.space_group_name_H-M   'P 1'
#
loop_
_entity.id
_entity.type
_entity.pdbx_description
1 polymer ?
#
loop_
_entity_poly.entity_id
_entity_poly.type
_entity_poly.pdbx_seq_one_letter_code
_entity_poly.pdbx_strand_id
1 'polypeptide(L)'
;MNDVMLEEAKLWLDEPPQRKRKLETPVNPPPPPPAVDEDSSSDEEVDPVAWSKYNRQVSESGGFDVDLFFQPFGGIVPSGCSDYSLLFGKVGLHCYNLEKGTNLQFKQVTKVNTQICSILTFYITLEATDPVHDDSLVTFQTCVTDTVLKHQARLRAFTTTCRIKPQVPGTGELGSIWYPDDDVDACYKVDLPNWLQDDALSGEDKLQFYEVKDWELKDNQWLYLYAEFALFSHSGDDLSAYMPFEMKKVVVQTKEDMKLNSGNAVFYLSFKPRGGPECRGVVRRTTDGKPGHMCLEARCWIDK
;
A
#
# COMPACT_ATOMS: atom_id res chain seq x y z
N MET A 1 -1.66 -37.18 -24.04
CA MET A 1 -0.76 -37.20 -22.86
C MET A 1 -1.63 -37.21 -21.61
N ASN A 2 -2.24 -38.36 -21.30
CA ASN A 2 -3.12 -38.56 -20.15
C ASN A 2 -3.26 -40.08 -19.83
N ASP A 3 -2.16 -40.83 -19.78
CA ASP A 3 -2.21 -42.31 -19.65
C ASP A 3 -1.02 -42.92 -18.90
N VAL A 4 -0.52 -42.27 -17.85
CA VAL A 4 0.54 -42.86 -17.00
C VAL A 4 0.16 -42.92 -15.51
N MET A 5 -0.89 -42.23 -15.07
CA MET A 5 -1.25 -42.14 -13.64
C MET A 5 -2.35 -43.11 -13.19
N LEU A 6 -2.86 -43.98 -14.07
CA LEU A 6 -3.98 -44.90 -13.78
C LEU A 6 -3.55 -46.36 -13.55
N GLU A 7 -2.30 -46.71 -13.82
CA GLU A 7 -1.78 -48.09 -13.68
C GLU A 7 -1.17 -48.37 -12.29
N GLU A 8 -0.66 -47.35 -11.58
CA GLU A 8 -0.09 -47.56 -10.23
C GLU A 8 -1.16 -47.76 -9.13
N ALA A 9 -2.41 -47.37 -9.40
CA ALA A 9 -3.52 -47.50 -8.45
C ALA A 9 -4.17 -48.90 -8.41
N LYS A 10 -3.78 -49.81 -9.31
CA LYS A 10 -4.35 -51.18 -9.38
C LYS A 10 -3.54 -52.25 -8.65
N LEU A 11 -2.40 -51.92 -8.06
CA LEU A 11 -1.49 -52.93 -7.48
C LEU A 11 -1.71 -53.22 -5.98
N TRP A 12 -2.66 -52.56 -5.30
CA TRP A 12 -2.85 -52.68 -3.84
C TRP A 12 -4.23 -53.18 -3.39
N LEU A 13 -5.08 -53.61 -4.32
CA LEU A 13 -6.42 -54.13 -4.06
C LEU A 13 -6.54 -55.55 -4.60
N ASP A 14 -5.92 -56.51 -3.92
CA ASP A 14 -6.45 -57.87 -3.66
C ASP A 14 -5.34 -58.83 -3.21
N GLU A 15 -5.36 -59.27 -1.94
CA GLU A 15 -5.32 -60.71 -1.60
C GLU A 15 -5.56 -60.96 -0.07
N PRO A 16 -6.31 -62.02 0.32
CA PRO A 16 -6.65 -62.34 1.70
C PRO A 16 -5.90 -63.62 2.23
N PRO A 17 -6.30 -64.22 3.36
CA PRO A 17 -5.63 -64.16 4.66
C PRO A 17 -4.76 -65.40 4.99
N GLN A 18 -3.63 -65.24 5.68
CA GLN A 18 -2.89 -66.39 6.23
C GLN A 18 -2.70 -66.38 7.75
N ARG A 19 -2.98 -67.56 8.33
CA ARG A 19 -3.02 -67.93 9.74
C ARG A 19 -1.64 -67.95 10.42
N LYS A 20 -1.63 -67.38 11.62
CA LYS A 20 -0.75 -67.58 12.80
C LYS A 20 0.31 -68.70 12.71
N ARG A 21 1.58 -68.35 12.98
CA ARG A 21 2.49 -69.14 13.84
C ARG A 21 3.29 -68.22 14.76
N LYS A 22 3.27 -68.58 16.05
CA LYS A 22 3.98 -67.96 17.18
C LYS A 22 5.50 -68.06 16.99
N LEU A 23 6.23 -67.00 17.32
CA LEU A 23 7.59 -67.10 17.87
C LEU A 23 7.80 -65.97 18.88
N GLU A 24 8.66 -66.24 19.86
CA GLU A 24 8.62 -65.77 21.24
C GLU A 24 9.11 -64.32 21.46
N THR A 25 8.59 -63.74 22.56
CA THR A 25 8.87 -62.40 23.10
C THR A 25 10.33 -62.20 23.52
N PRO A 26 10.89 -61.00 23.29
CA PRO A 26 11.75 -60.38 24.30
C PRO A 26 11.23 -58.98 24.69
N VAL A 27 10.91 -58.85 25.98
CA VAL A 27 10.93 -57.68 26.87
C VAL A 27 10.60 -56.30 26.24
N ASN A 28 9.37 -55.85 26.48
CA ASN A 28 8.97 -54.45 26.27
C ASN A 28 9.77 -53.51 27.19
N PRO A 29 10.33 -52.39 26.69
CA PRO A 29 10.64 -51.25 27.55
C PRO A 29 9.33 -50.65 28.11
N PRO A 30 9.36 -49.96 29.26
CA PRO A 30 8.16 -49.35 29.83
C PRO A 30 7.54 -48.35 28.86
N PRO A 31 6.21 -48.19 28.85
CA PRO A 31 5.55 -47.26 27.94
C PRO A 31 6.08 -45.84 28.17
N PRO A 32 6.27 -45.06 27.09
CA PRO A 32 6.55 -43.63 27.24
C PRO A 32 5.41 -42.99 28.04
N PRO A 33 5.70 -41.99 28.88
CA PRO A 33 4.64 -41.24 29.55
C PRO A 33 3.67 -40.70 28.49
N PRO A 34 2.36 -40.59 28.83
CA PRO A 34 1.37 -40.12 27.88
C PRO A 34 1.86 -38.82 27.27
N ALA A 35 1.83 -38.76 25.93
CA ALA A 35 2.05 -37.52 25.21
C ALA A 35 1.15 -36.47 25.87
N VAL A 36 1.79 -35.46 26.42
CA VAL A 36 1.08 -34.27 26.88
C VAL A 36 0.52 -33.71 25.59
N ASP A 37 -0.79 -33.82 25.40
CA ASP A 37 -1.50 -33.02 24.42
C ASP A 37 -1.29 -31.57 24.85
N GLU A 38 -0.21 -30.95 24.38
CA GLU A 38 0.00 -29.50 24.44
C GLU A 38 -0.92 -28.84 23.41
N ASP A 39 -2.22 -29.10 23.50
CA ASP A 39 -3.23 -28.11 23.14
C ASP A 39 -3.29 -27.09 24.31
N SER A 40 -2.15 -26.43 24.56
CA SER A 40 -2.13 -25.21 25.35
C SER A 40 -2.62 -24.09 24.44
N SER A 41 -3.93 -24.10 24.18
CA SER A 41 -4.67 -22.86 23.95
C SER A 41 -4.60 -22.07 25.26
N SER A 42 -3.44 -21.52 25.58
CA SER A 42 -3.33 -20.48 26.59
C SER A 42 -4.06 -19.30 26.01
N ASP A 43 -5.31 -19.10 26.44
CA ASP A 43 -5.92 -17.79 26.49
C ASP A 43 -4.96 -16.94 27.35
N GLU A 44 -3.91 -16.38 26.73
CA GLU A 44 -3.00 -15.46 27.40
C GLU A 44 -3.85 -14.26 27.79
N GLU A 45 -4.23 -14.23 29.06
CA GLU A 45 -5.04 -13.18 29.64
C GLU A 45 -4.25 -11.87 29.50
N VAL A 46 -4.67 -11.04 28.55
CA VAL A 46 -4.00 -9.78 28.25
C VAL A 46 -4.05 -8.89 29.49
N ASP A 47 -2.89 -8.46 29.99
CA ASP A 47 -2.80 -7.57 31.16
C ASP A 47 -3.74 -6.35 30.98
N PRO A 48 -4.77 -6.20 31.84
CA PRO A 48 -5.73 -5.10 31.73
C PRO A 48 -5.09 -3.71 31.80
N VAL A 49 -3.97 -3.57 32.51
CA VAL A 49 -3.24 -2.30 32.64
C VAL A 49 -2.55 -1.97 31.31
N ALA A 50 -1.84 -2.94 30.74
CA ALA A 50 -1.20 -2.78 29.44
C ALA A 50 -2.21 -2.55 28.30
N TRP A 51 -3.35 -3.26 28.32
CA TRP A 51 -4.46 -3.03 27.40
C TRP A 51 -5.04 -1.61 27.49
N SER A 52 -5.22 -1.11 28.72
CA SER A 52 -5.70 0.27 28.95
C SER A 52 -4.69 1.30 28.45
N LYS A 53 -3.38 1.05 28.66
CA LYS A 53 -2.30 1.91 28.12
C LYS A 53 -2.33 1.93 26.59
N TYR A 54 -2.43 0.76 25.95
CA TYR A 54 -2.52 0.62 24.50
C TYR A 54 -3.71 1.40 23.93
N ASN A 55 -4.92 1.19 24.45
CA ASN A 55 -6.12 1.88 23.97
C ASN A 55 -6.02 3.40 24.12
N ARG A 56 -5.44 3.87 25.23
CA ARG A 56 -5.19 5.30 25.43
C ARG A 56 -4.24 5.84 24.36
N GLN A 57 -3.13 5.15 24.08
CA GLN A 57 -2.17 5.56 23.04
C GLN A 57 -2.81 5.59 21.65
N VAL A 58 -3.59 4.56 21.29
CA VAL A 58 -4.31 4.51 20.02
C VAL A 58 -5.29 5.68 19.92
N SER A 59 -6.10 5.92 20.95
CA SER A 59 -7.10 6.99 20.96
C SER A 59 -6.49 8.39 20.92
N GLU A 60 -5.44 8.66 21.71
CA GLU A 60 -4.84 9.99 21.83
C GLU A 60 -3.97 10.35 20.62
N SER A 61 -3.31 9.37 20.02
CA SER A 61 -2.43 9.60 18.87
C SER A 61 -3.13 9.39 17.53
N GLY A 62 -4.19 8.59 17.48
CA GLY A 62 -4.74 8.05 16.24
C GLY A 62 -3.91 6.89 15.66
N GLY A 63 -3.15 6.17 16.50
CA GLY A 63 -2.30 5.05 16.10
C GLY A 63 -0.83 5.39 15.80
N PHE A 64 -0.50 6.68 15.67
CA PHE A 64 0.84 7.15 15.30
C PHE A 64 1.88 7.05 16.42
N ASP A 65 1.46 7.10 17.68
CA ASP A 65 2.35 7.08 18.86
C ASP A 65 1.91 5.94 19.80
N VAL A 66 2.09 4.70 19.34
CA VAL A 66 1.77 3.46 20.07
C VAL A 66 3.06 2.68 20.34
N ASP A 67 3.26 2.24 21.58
CA ASP A 67 4.42 1.41 21.97
C ASP A 67 4.22 -0.05 21.56
N LEU A 68 5.30 -0.84 21.55
CA LEU A 68 5.20 -2.28 21.33
C LEU A 68 4.31 -2.91 22.41
N PHE A 69 3.22 -3.53 21.95
CA PHE A 69 2.28 -4.25 22.78
C PHE A 69 1.99 -5.61 22.15
N PHE A 70 2.31 -6.69 22.86
CA PHE A 70 2.07 -8.05 22.39
C PHE A 70 0.61 -8.42 22.61
N GLN A 71 -0.16 -8.45 21.53
CA GLN A 71 -1.54 -8.93 21.51
C GLN A 71 -1.62 -10.25 20.72
N PRO A 72 -2.30 -11.28 21.23
CA PRO A 72 -2.45 -12.56 20.52
C PRO A 72 -3.25 -12.46 19.21
N PHE A 73 -4.05 -11.40 19.02
CA PHE A 73 -4.98 -11.27 17.89
C PHE A 73 -4.74 -10.04 17.00
N GLY A 74 -3.50 -9.52 16.95
CA GLY A 74 -3.12 -8.36 16.14
C GLY A 74 -3.31 -7.02 16.85
N GLY A 75 -2.91 -5.93 16.20
CA GLY A 75 -2.90 -4.58 16.79
C GLY A 75 -2.00 -3.61 16.01
N ILE A 76 -1.93 -2.36 16.46
CA ILE A 76 -0.97 -1.38 15.94
C ILE A 76 0.35 -1.58 16.66
N VAL A 77 1.42 -1.84 15.91
CA VAL A 77 2.76 -2.07 16.45
C VAL A 77 3.79 -1.16 15.79
N PRO A 78 4.84 -0.74 16.51
CA PRO A 78 5.99 -0.08 15.90
C PRO A 78 6.61 -0.94 14.81
N SER A 79 6.97 -0.31 13.71
CA SER A 79 7.64 -0.94 12.58
C SER A 79 8.86 -0.13 12.17
N GLY A 80 9.79 -0.78 11.46
CA GLY A 80 10.95 -0.10 10.88
C GLY A 80 10.56 0.79 9.69
N CYS A 81 11.46 1.71 9.34
CA CYS A 81 11.35 2.43 8.07
C CYS A 81 11.65 1.47 6.91
N SER A 82 10.80 1.51 5.89
CA SER A 82 10.93 0.76 4.62
C SER A 82 10.61 1.65 3.42
N ASP A 83 10.91 1.18 2.22
CA ASP A 83 10.60 1.91 0.99
C ASP A 83 9.08 2.15 0.82
N TYR A 84 8.23 1.24 1.32
CA TYR A 84 6.78 1.46 1.44
C TYR A 84 6.47 2.70 2.29
N SER A 85 7.06 2.78 3.49
CA SER A 85 6.81 3.91 4.40
C SER A 85 7.31 5.24 3.83
N LEU A 86 8.40 5.24 3.05
CA LEU A 86 8.90 6.42 2.35
C LEU A 86 7.92 6.85 1.26
N LEU A 87 7.51 5.92 0.38
CA LEU A 87 6.57 6.19 -0.70
C LEU A 87 5.21 6.66 -0.16
N PHE A 88 4.65 5.95 0.81
CA PHE A 88 3.35 6.27 1.40
C PHE A 88 3.39 7.55 2.23
N GLY A 89 4.51 7.86 2.88
CA GLY A 89 4.74 9.16 3.51
C GLY A 89 4.61 10.31 2.49
N LYS A 90 5.25 10.18 1.33
CA LYS A 90 5.13 11.15 0.23
C LYS A 90 3.70 11.22 -0.33
N VAL A 91 3.01 10.08 -0.49
CA VAL A 91 1.60 10.03 -0.94
C VAL A 91 0.68 10.81 0.00
N GLY A 92 0.82 10.61 1.31
CA GLY A 92 0.06 11.35 2.31
C GLY A 92 0.33 12.85 2.30
N LEU A 93 1.60 13.24 2.19
CA LEU A 93 1.99 14.64 2.11
C LEU A 93 1.43 15.30 0.84
N HIS A 94 1.43 14.57 -0.28
CA HIS A 94 0.83 15.01 -1.54
C HIS A 94 -0.69 15.21 -1.42
N CYS A 95 -1.40 14.28 -0.77
CA CYS A 95 -2.84 14.44 -0.49
C CYS A 95 -3.12 15.75 0.26
N TYR A 96 -2.37 16.02 1.33
CA TYR A 96 -2.51 17.26 2.09
C TYR A 96 -2.20 18.51 1.28
N ASN A 97 -1.12 18.49 0.51
CA ASN A 97 -0.72 19.63 -0.35
C ASN A 97 -1.79 19.95 -1.40
N LEU A 98 -2.38 18.94 -2.03
CA LEU A 98 -3.48 19.13 -2.97
C LEU A 98 -4.71 19.74 -2.29
N GLU A 99 -5.10 19.22 -1.12
CA GLU A 99 -6.28 19.67 -0.40
C GLU A 99 -6.14 21.11 0.12
N LYS A 100 -4.99 21.43 0.73
CA LYS A 100 -4.76 22.74 1.36
C LYS A 100 -4.14 23.77 0.42
N GLY A 101 -3.73 23.38 -0.79
CA GLY A 101 -2.99 24.24 -1.72
C GLY A 101 -1.60 24.62 -1.18
N THR A 102 -0.99 23.76 -0.37
CA THR A 102 0.35 23.96 0.22
C THR A 102 1.44 23.27 -0.61
N ASN A 103 2.70 23.52 -0.28
CA ASN A 103 3.85 22.90 -0.95
C ASN A 103 4.88 22.38 0.06
N LEU A 104 4.42 21.63 1.07
CA LEU A 104 5.30 21.00 2.05
C LEU A 104 6.20 19.98 1.33
N GLN A 105 7.50 20.07 1.57
CA GLN A 105 8.50 19.21 0.95
C GLN A 105 8.96 18.13 1.92
N PHE A 106 8.84 16.87 1.50
CA PHE A 106 9.30 15.72 2.28
C PHE A 106 10.79 15.81 2.61
N LYS A 107 11.17 15.53 3.86
CA LYS A 107 12.57 15.37 4.30
C LYS A 107 12.90 13.93 4.65
N GLN A 108 12.23 13.37 5.65
CA GLN A 108 12.50 12.03 6.14
C GLN A 108 11.31 11.45 6.91
N VAL A 109 11.20 10.12 6.94
CA VAL A 109 10.31 9.41 7.86
C VAL A 109 11.02 9.25 9.20
N THR A 110 10.35 9.64 10.28
CA THR A 110 10.91 9.57 11.65
C THR A 110 10.34 8.43 12.47
N LYS A 111 9.11 8.00 12.17
CA LYS A 111 8.44 6.91 12.89
C LYS A 111 7.41 6.23 12.02
N VAL A 112 7.29 4.92 12.14
CA VAL A 112 6.27 4.12 11.48
C VAL A 112 5.65 3.17 12.49
N ASN A 113 4.34 3.19 12.57
CA ASN A 113 3.56 2.11 13.18
C ASN A 113 2.78 1.40 12.07
N THR A 114 2.59 0.10 12.17
CA THR A 114 1.81 -0.67 11.20
C THR A 114 0.74 -1.50 11.89
N GLN A 115 -0.33 -1.76 11.16
CA GLN A 115 -1.40 -2.65 11.57
C GLN A 115 -1.71 -3.61 10.44
N ILE A 116 -1.65 -4.90 10.77
CA ILE A 116 -2.08 -5.96 9.87
C ILE A 116 -3.42 -6.47 10.39
N CYS A 117 -4.47 -6.22 9.62
CA CYS A 117 -5.76 -6.90 9.78
C CYS A 117 -6.02 -7.73 8.52
N SER A 118 -6.99 -7.35 7.69
CA SER A 118 -7.19 -7.91 6.34
C SER A 118 -6.30 -7.26 5.28
N ILE A 119 -5.82 -6.04 5.55
CA ILE A 119 -4.98 -5.20 4.70
C ILE A 119 -3.92 -4.52 5.59
N LEU A 120 -2.83 -4.07 4.97
CA LEU A 120 -1.70 -3.48 5.70
C LEU A 120 -1.86 -1.96 5.77
N THR A 121 -1.96 -1.43 6.99
CA THR A 121 -2.08 0.01 7.24
C THR A 121 -0.82 0.54 7.90
N PHE A 122 -0.34 1.67 7.40
CA PHE A 122 0.83 2.39 7.88
C PHE A 122 0.41 3.70 8.51
N TYR A 123 0.83 3.93 9.76
CA TYR A 123 0.72 5.18 10.50
C TYR A 123 2.11 5.82 10.53
N ILE A 124 2.33 6.75 9.61
CA ILE A 124 3.66 7.30 9.32
C ILE A 124 3.75 8.70 9.94
N THR A 125 4.79 8.93 10.73
CA THR A 125 5.23 10.28 11.11
C THR A 125 6.48 10.63 10.33
N LEU A 126 6.48 11.81 9.71
CA LEU A 126 7.57 12.31 8.87
C LEU A 126 7.84 13.78 9.16
N GLU A 127 9.00 14.24 8.72
CA GLU A 127 9.37 15.65 8.70
C GLU A 127 9.23 16.21 7.29
N ALA A 128 8.66 17.40 7.19
CA ALA A 128 8.57 18.16 5.96
C ALA A 128 9.03 19.60 6.21
N THR A 129 9.48 20.30 5.18
CA THR A 129 9.77 21.74 5.25
C THR A 129 8.77 22.53 4.44
N ASP A 130 8.43 23.71 4.95
CA ASP A 130 7.69 24.69 4.17
C ASP A 130 8.68 25.66 3.49
N PRO A 131 8.78 25.65 2.15
CA PRO A 131 9.68 26.55 1.42
C PRO A 131 9.32 28.04 1.59
N VAL A 132 8.11 28.37 2.05
CA VAL A 132 7.65 29.75 2.30
C VAL A 132 8.09 30.27 3.67
N HIS A 133 8.31 29.37 4.64
CA HIS A 133 8.57 29.72 6.03
C HIS A 133 9.97 29.27 6.51
N ASP A 134 11.01 29.78 5.84
CA ASP A 134 12.43 29.72 6.26
C ASP A 134 12.88 28.32 6.74
N ASP A 135 12.57 27.28 5.94
CA ASP A 135 12.92 25.87 6.21
C ASP A 135 12.47 25.33 7.58
N SER A 136 11.42 25.90 8.18
CA SER A 136 10.83 25.38 9.41
C SER A 136 10.40 23.92 9.22
N LEU A 137 10.92 23.05 10.09
CA LEU A 137 10.55 21.64 10.11
C LEU A 137 9.15 21.47 10.70
N VAL A 138 8.28 20.89 9.90
CA VAL A 138 6.91 20.52 10.26
C VAL A 138 6.87 19.02 10.47
N THR A 139 6.43 18.60 11.65
CA THR A 139 6.10 17.19 11.90
C THR A 139 4.73 16.88 11.28
N PHE A 140 4.71 15.95 10.34
CA PHE A 140 3.51 15.55 9.60
C PHE A 140 3.17 14.09 9.89
N GLN A 141 1.87 13.77 9.88
CA GLN A 141 1.33 12.45 10.15
C GLN A 141 0.41 12.03 9.00
N THR A 142 0.61 10.83 8.48
CA THR A 142 -0.27 10.23 7.48
C THR A 142 -0.59 8.76 7.72
N CYS A 143 -1.86 8.41 7.56
CA CYS A 143 -2.34 7.04 7.59
C CYS A 143 -2.62 6.59 6.16
N VAL A 144 -1.92 5.54 5.72
CA VAL A 144 -2.02 5.00 4.35
C VAL A 144 -2.21 3.49 4.42
N THR A 145 -3.19 2.99 3.69
CA THR A 145 -3.51 1.56 3.64
C THR A 145 -3.17 1.01 2.27
N ASP A 146 -2.29 0.00 2.24
CA ASP A 146 -2.06 -0.86 1.07
C ASP A 146 -3.20 -1.87 0.99
N THR A 147 -3.92 -1.86 -0.13
CA THR A 147 -5.20 -2.57 -0.26
C THR A 147 -5.18 -3.59 -1.39
N VAL A 148 -6.22 -4.42 -1.41
CA VAL A 148 -6.38 -5.50 -2.39
C VAL A 148 -6.32 -4.93 -3.81
N LEU A 149 -5.51 -5.58 -4.64
CA LEU A 149 -5.40 -5.25 -6.05
C LEU A 149 -6.76 -5.43 -6.73
N LYS A 150 -7.20 -4.36 -7.40
CA LYS A 150 -8.41 -4.32 -8.21
C LYS A 150 -8.09 -3.63 -9.52
N HIS A 151 -9.01 -3.74 -10.49
CA HIS A 151 -8.96 -2.90 -11.68
C HIS A 151 -7.67 -3.03 -12.48
N GLN A 152 -7.05 -4.21 -12.53
CA GLN A 152 -5.73 -4.44 -13.15
C GLN A 152 -4.57 -3.61 -12.56
N ALA A 153 -4.77 -2.87 -11.47
CA ALA A 153 -3.70 -2.19 -10.76
C ALA A 153 -2.74 -3.24 -10.17
N ARG A 154 -1.46 -2.87 -10.13
CA ARG A 154 -0.40 -3.64 -9.48
C ARG A 154 0.08 -3.03 -8.15
N LEU A 155 -0.37 -1.82 -7.87
CA LEU A 155 -0.25 -1.17 -6.57
C LEU A 155 -1.51 -0.34 -6.35
N ARG A 156 -2.10 -0.45 -5.16
CA ARG A 156 -3.29 0.30 -4.78
C ARG A 156 -3.16 0.72 -3.32
N ALA A 157 -3.17 2.02 -3.07
CA ALA A 157 -3.08 2.56 -1.72
C ALA A 157 -4.02 3.74 -1.55
N PHE A 158 -4.60 3.89 -0.36
CA PHE A 158 -5.44 5.04 -0.04
C PHE A 158 -5.11 5.64 1.31
N THR A 159 -5.30 6.95 1.42
CA THR A 159 -5.05 7.73 2.62
C THR A 159 -6.34 7.92 3.40
N THR A 160 -6.27 7.90 4.73
CA THR A 160 -7.42 8.18 5.63
C THR A 160 -7.14 9.32 6.59
N THR A 161 -5.88 9.73 6.73
CA THR A 161 -5.47 10.85 7.57
C THR A 161 -4.23 11.46 6.95
N CYS A 162 -4.23 12.77 6.75
CA CYS A 162 -3.08 13.53 6.27
C CYS A 162 -3.09 14.87 7.02
N ARG A 163 -2.20 15.07 7.99
CA ARG A 163 -2.25 16.25 8.86
C ARG A 163 -0.88 16.65 9.41
N ILE A 164 -0.73 17.92 9.74
CA ILE A 164 0.34 18.38 10.63
C ILE A 164 0.07 17.81 12.04
N LYS A 165 1.10 17.29 12.71
CA LYS A 165 0.97 16.69 14.04
C LYS A 165 0.37 17.71 15.01
N PRO A 166 -0.72 17.36 15.73
CA PRO A 166 -1.29 18.24 16.73
C PRO A 166 -0.33 18.44 17.91
N GLN A 167 -0.31 19.66 18.46
CA GLN A 167 0.52 19.99 19.62
C GLN A 167 -0.01 19.38 20.92
N VAL A 168 -1.33 19.17 21.01
CA VAL A 168 -2.00 18.57 22.16
C VAL A 168 -2.49 17.16 21.77
N PRO A 169 -2.13 16.11 22.53
CA PRO A 169 -2.65 14.77 22.30
C PRO A 169 -4.19 14.73 22.32
N GLY A 170 -4.79 13.92 21.46
CA GLY A 170 -6.25 13.78 21.36
C GLY A 170 -6.99 14.92 20.66
N THR A 171 -6.31 16.01 20.24
CA THR A 171 -6.97 17.14 19.54
C THR A 171 -6.80 17.11 18.03
N GLY A 172 -6.09 16.11 17.49
CA GLY A 172 -5.92 15.99 16.05
C GLY A 172 -7.19 15.45 15.39
N GLU A 173 -7.50 15.94 14.20
CA GLU A 173 -8.59 15.41 13.39
C GLU A 173 -8.40 13.91 13.18
N LEU A 174 -9.40 13.12 13.60
CA LEU A 174 -9.41 11.68 13.39
C LEU A 174 -9.72 11.41 11.91
N GLY A 175 -9.03 10.42 11.33
CA GLY A 175 -9.34 9.96 9.99
C GLY A 175 -10.78 9.46 9.92
N SER A 176 -11.49 9.86 8.87
CA SER A 176 -12.78 9.25 8.55
C SER A 176 -12.56 7.94 7.80
N ILE A 177 -13.42 6.97 8.09
CA ILE A 177 -13.46 5.73 7.31
C ILE A 177 -14.05 6.07 5.95
N TRP A 178 -13.40 5.58 4.91
CA TRP A 178 -13.95 5.55 3.55
C TRP A 178 -13.42 4.33 2.83
N TYR A 179 -14.19 3.90 1.84
CA TYR A 179 -13.84 2.80 0.96
C TYR A 179 -13.86 3.34 -0.46
N PRO A 180 -12.69 3.45 -1.13
CA PRO A 180 -12.63 3.97 -2.50
C PRO A 180 -13.57 3.26 -3.48
N ASP A 181 -13.91 2.00 -3.20
CA ASP A 181 -14.85 1.20 -4.00
C ASP A 181 -16.32 1.64 -3.85
N ASP A 182 -16.69 2.24 -2.73
CA ASP A 182 -18.07 2.64 -2.43
C ASP A 182 -18.26 4.14 -2.66
N ASP A 183 -17.29 4.96 -2.24
CA ASP A 183 -17.44 6.41 -2.10
C ASP A 183 -17.03 7.23 -3.35
N VAL A 184 -16.32 6.62 -4.31
CA VAL A 184 -15.86 7.31 -5.54
C VAL A 184 -16.94 7.25 -6.64
N ASP A 185 -16.89 8.18 -7.60
CA ASP A 185 -17.76 8.15 -8.79
C ASP A 185 -17.61 6.84 -9.59
N ALA A 186 -18.74 6.28 -10.02
CA ALA A 186 -18.82 5.01 -10.73
C ALA A 186 -17.92 4.94 -11.99
N CYS A 187 -17.63 6.06 -12.64
CA CYS A 187 -16.78 6.07 -13.83
C CYS A 187 -15.30 5.78 -13.56
N TYR A 188 -14.87 5.84 -12.29
CA TYR A 188 -13.52 5.47 -11.87
C TYR A 188 -13.46 4.06 -11.24
N LYS A 189 -14.61 3.39 -11.08
CA LYS A 189 -14.71 2.00 -10.58
C LYS A 189 -14.54 0.95 -11.69
N VAL A 190 -13.69 1.26 -12.66
CA VAL A 190 -13.42 0.45 -13.86
C VAL A 190 -11.96 0.04 -13.89
N ASP A 191 -11.59 -0.93 -14.72
CA ASP A 191 -10.19 -1.31 -14.91
C ASP A 191 -9.30 -0.10 -15.24
N LEU A 192 -8.07 -0.08 -14.71
CA LEU A 192 -7.05 0.90 -15.10
C LEU A 192 -6.89 0.81 -16.62
N PRO A 193 -6.95 1.95 -17.34
CA PRO A 193 -6.81 1.92 -18.78
C PRO A 193 -5.41 1.40 -19.15
N ASN A 194 -5.33 0.78 -20.33
CA ASN A 194 -4.04 0.51 -20.96
C ASN A 194 -3.34 1.83 -21.33
N TRP A 195 -2.07 1.73 -21.72
CA TRP A 195 -1.35 2.87 -22.27
C TRP A 195 -2.12 3.53 -23.43
N LEU A 196 -1.90 4.84 -23.61
CA LEU A 196 -2.54 5.65 -24.65
C LEU A 196 -2.37 5.02 -26.04
N GLN A 197 -3.45 5.01 -26.81
CA GLN A 197 -3.40 4.71 -28.24
C GLN A 197 -2.91 5.94 -29.00
N ASP A 198 -2.29 5.71 -30.17
CA ASP A 198 -1.61 6.77 -30.94
C ASP A 198 -2.57 7.89 -31.41
N ASP A 199 -3.86 7.59 -31.55
CA ASP A 199 -4.92 8.50 -31.97
C ASP A 199 -5.69 9.18 -30.82
N ALA A 200 -5.43 8.79 -29.57
CA ALA A 200 -6.16 9.27 -28.38
C ALA A 200 -6.11 10.81 -28.21
N LEU A 201 -5.06 11.45 -28.70
CA LEU A 201 -4.87 12.91 -28.63
C LEU A 201 -5.46 13.68 -29.84
N SER A 202 -6.00 12.96 -30.82
CA SER A 202 -6.53 13.50 -32.08
C SER A 202 -8.03 13.22 -32.31
N GLY A 203 -8.63 12.30 -31.54
CA GLY A 203 -10.05 11.93 -31.63
C GLY A 203 -11.03 12.89 -30.94
N GLU A 204 -12.33 12.55 -30.95
CA GLU A 204 -13.41 13.34 -30.34
C GLU A 204 -13.26 13.48 -28.81
N ASP A 205 -12.67 12.48 -28.15
CA ASP A 205 -12.39 12.49 -26.69
C ASP A 205 -11.21 13.40 -26.30
N LYS A 206 -10.55 14.07 -27.25
CA LYS A 206 -9.41 14.96 -26.99
C LYS A 206 -9.68 15.99 -25.91
N LEU A 207 -10.92 16.43 -25.74
CA LEU A 207 -11.30 17.42 -24.72
C LEU A 207 -11.02 16.94 -23.29
N GLN A 208 -10.96 15.62 -23.06
CA GLN A 208 -10.66 15.03 -21.75
C GLN A 208 -9.17 14.84 -21.51
N PHE A 209 -8.33 14.94 -22.54
CA PHE A 209 -6.89 14.73 -22.45
C PHE A 209 -6.11 16.04 -22.46
N TYR A 210 -5.16 16.15 -21.55
CA TYR A 210 -4.24 17.28 -21.45
C TYR A 210 -2.79 16.81 -21.41
N GLU A 211 -2.01 17.17 -22.42
CA GLU A 211 -0.56 16.99 -22.41
C GLU A 211 0.10 18.11 -21.58
N VAL A 212 0.81 17.70 -20.52
CA VAL A 212 1.46 18.61 -19.58
C VAL A 212 2.71 19.19 -20.25
N LYS A 213 2.86 20.51 -20.17
CA LYS A 213 4.00 21.21 -20.78
C LYS A 213 5.25 21.14 -19.90
N ASP A 214 6.43 21.27 -20.49
CA ASP A 214 7.72 21.20 -19.78
C ASP A 214 7.85 22.18 -18.61
N TRP A 215 7.29 23.39 -18.73
CA TRP A 215 7.31 24.37 -17.63
C TRP A 215 6.35 24.00 -16.50
N GLU A 216 5.20 23.39 -16.82
CA GLU A 216 4.29 22.85 -15.80
C GLU A 216 4.91 21.66 -15.08
N LEU A 217 5.68 20.81 -15.77
CA LEU A 217 6.45 19.73 -15.14
C LEU A 217 7.46 20.27 -14.13
N LYS A 218 8.10 21.41 -14.42
CA LYS A 218 9.03 22.06 -13.48
C LYS A 218 8.31 22.56 -12.23
N ASP A 219 7.13 23.15 -12.40
CA ASP A 219 6.35 23.69 -11.28
C ASP A 219 5.61 22.59 -10.49
N ASN A 220 5.37 21.41 -11.10
CA ASN A 220 4.63 20.29 -10.53
C ASN A 220 5.53 19.07 -10.30
N GLN A 221 6.57 19.24 -9.48
CA GLN A 221 7.49 18.16 -9.12
C GLN A 221 6.81 16.95 -8.49
N TRP A 222 5.60 17.10 -7.93
CA TRP A 222 4.80 15.98 -7.43
C TRP A 222 4.44 14.96 -8.52
N LEU A 223 4.48 15.30 -9.82
CA LEU A 223 4.28 14.32 -10.89
C LEU A 223 5.36 13.23 -10.90
N TYR A 224 6.56 13.52 -10.38
CA TYR A 224 7.60 12.51 -10.19
C TYR A 224 7.20 11.47 -9.14
N LEU A 225 6.41 11.84 -8.12
CA LEU A 225 5.85 10.88 -7.17
C LEU A 225 4.94 9.86 -7.86
N TYR A 226 4.20 10.25 -8.89
CA TYR A 226 3.34 9.31 -9.61
C TYR A 226 4.15 8.35 -10.48
N ALA A 227 5.25 8.81 -11.07
CA ALA A 227 6.18 7.91 -11.72
C ALA A 227 6.88 6.96 -10.72
N GLU A 228 7.31 7.44 -9.56
CA GLU A 228 7.83 6.61 -8.46
C GLU A 228 6.81 5.54 -8.04
N PHE A 229 5.55 5.93 -7.81
CA PHE A 229 4.47 5.04 -7.41
C PHE A 229 4.13 4.01 -8.49
N ALA A 230 4.10 4.42 -9.76
CA ALA A 230 3.93 3.50 -10.88
C ALA A 230 5.08 2.50 -10.97
N LEU A 231 6.32 2.96 -10.87
CA LEU A 231 7.49 2.11 -10.92
C LEU A 231 7.53 1.10 -9.76
N PHE A 232 7.16 1.53 -8.56
CA PHE A 232 7.02 0.67 -7.38
C PHE A 232 6.03 -0.49 -7.62
N SER A 233 4.94 -0.23 -8.38
CA SER A 233 3.99 -1.27 -8.79
C SER A 233 4.60 -2.37 -9.69
N HIS A 234 5.79 -2.14 -10.26
CA HIS A 234 6.52 -3.12 -11.06
C HIS A 234 7.67 -3.77 -10.28
N SER A 235 8.48 -2.97 -9.59
CA SER A 235 9.67 -3.45 -8.89
C SER A 235 9.40 -4.08 -7.54
N GLY A 236 8.23 -3.82 -6.93
CA GLY A 236 8.00 -4.09 -5.52
C GLY A 236 8.86 -3.13 -4.71
N ASP A 237 9.92 -3.64 -4.09
CA ASP A 237 10.47 -3.02 -2.89
C ASP A 237 11.82 -2.30 -3.09
N ASP A 238 12.40 -2.31 -4.30
CA ASP A 238 13.68 -1.65 -4.59
C ASP A 238 13.58 -0.74 -5.83
N LEU A 239 13.52 0.58 -5.58
CA LEU A 239 13.54 1.61 -6.63
C LEU A 239 14.96 2.05 -7.01
N SER A 240 16.00 1.63 -6.27
CA SER A 240 17.36 2.16 -6.43
C SER A 240 17.93 1.90 -7.83
N ALA A 241 17.60 0.75 -8.42
CA ALA A 241 18.01 0.38 -9.78
C ALA A 241 17.41 1.31 -10.88
N TYR A 242 16.35 2.03 -10.55
CA TYR A 242 15.59 2.84 -11.50
C TYR A 242 15.73 4.35 -11.24
N MET A 243 16.39 4.73 -10.15
CA MET A 243 16.57 6.12 -9.73
C MET A 243 18.00 6.63 -10.02
N PRO A 244 18.16 7.91 -10.42
CA PRO A 244 17.11 8.83 -10.84
C PRO A 244 16.60 8.50 -12.25
N PHE A 245 15.36 8.89 -12.55
CA PHE A 245 14.80 8.85 -13.90
C PHE A 245 14.51 10.25 -14.44
N GLU A 246 14.44 10.35 -15.76
CA GLU A 246 14.03 11.56 -16.48
C GLU A 246 12.58 11.42 -16.95
N MET A 247 11.71 12.35 -16.56
CA MET A 247 10.34 12.43 -17.08
C MET A 247 10.38 12.83 -18.55
N LYS A 248 9.66 12.11 -19.42
CA LYS A 248 9.61 12.35 -20.86
C LYS A 248 8.27 12.92 -21.31
N LYS A 249 7.17 12.31 -20.88
CA LYS A 249 5.83 12.75 -21.25
C LYS A 249 4.85 12.52 -20.12
N VAL A 250 3.96 13.48 -19.91
CA VAL A 250 2.82 13.32 -19.02
C VAL A 250 1.55 13.76 -19.74
N VAL A 251 0.55 12.89 -19.73
CA VAL A 251 -0.80 13.19 -20.20
C VAL A 251 -1.77 12.93 -19.06
N VAL A 252 -2.68 13.87 -18.84
CA VAL A 252 -3.75 13.77 -17.85
C VAL A 252 -5.06 13.55 -18.57
N GLN A 253 -5.84 12.58 -18.12
CA GLN A 253 -7.22 12.38 -18.52
C GLN A 253 -8.14 12.69 -17.34
N THR A 254 -9.05 13.64 -17.53
CA THR A 254 -10.05 14.00 -16.52
C THR A 254 -11.35 14.45 -17.16
N LYS A 255 -12.45 14.33 -16.41
CA LYS A 255 -13.75 14.90 -16.76
C LYS A 255 -13.98 16.26 -16.12
N GLU A 256 -13.09 16.67 -15.21
CA GLU A 256 -13.18 17.92 -14.49
C GLU A 256 -12.49 19.05 -15.28
N ASP A 257 -12.98 20.29 -15.14
CA ASP A 257 -12.41 21.45 -15.83
C ASP A 257 -10.97 21.77 -15.39
N MET A 258 -10.66 21.45 -14.13
CA MET A 258 -9.31 21.59 -13.58
C MET A 258 -8.45 20.41 -14.04
N LYS A 259 -7.37 20.67 -14.77
CA LYS A 259 -6.52 19.62 -15.38
C LYS A 259 -5.63 18.88 -14.38
N LEU A 260 -4.54 19.51 -13.92
CA LEU A 260 -3.59 18.89 -12.99
C LEU A 260 -4.15 18.78 -11.56
N ASN A 261 -5.04 19.70 -11.21
CA ASN A 261 -5.62 19.84 -9.87
C ASN A 261 -7.00 19.17 -9.74
N SER A 262 -7.43 18.36 -10.71
CA SER A 262 -8.71 17.63 -10.57
C SER A 262 -8.70 16.77 -9.32
N GLY A 263 -9.83 16.57 -8.66
CA GLY A 263 -9.94 15.54 -7.63
C GLY A 263 -9.63 14.16 -8.23
N ASN A 264 -10.32 13.84 -9.32
CA ASN A 264 -10.24 12.54 -9.98
C ASN A 264 -9.61 12.64 -11.37
N ALA A 265 -8.53 11.90 -11.62
CA ALA A 265 -7.83 11.93 -12.89
C ALA A 265 -7.00 10.66 -13.12
N VAL A 266 -6.74 10.36 -14.40
CA VAL A 266 -5.79 9.33 -14.82
C VAL A 266 -4.56 10.02 -15.42
N PHE A 267 -3.39 9.60 -14.99
CA PHE A 267 -2.09 10.12 -15.39
C PHE A 267 -1.35 9.05 -16.17
N TYR A 268 -0.96 9.38 -17.39
CA TYR A 268 -0.13 8.57 -18.26
C TYR A 268 1.26 9.18 -18.27
N LEU A 269 2.24 8.45 -17.77
CA LEU A 269 3.61 8.92 -17.56
C LEU A 269 4.56 8.07 -18.41
N SER A 270 5.41 8.69 -19.22
CA SER A 270 6.58 8.04 -19.78
C SER A 270 7.85 8.66 -19.20
N PHE A 271 8.78 7.81 -18.79
CA PHE A 271 10.00 8.23 -18.10
C PHE A 271 11.11 7.21 -18.34
N LYS A 272 12.36 7.66 -18.20
CA LYS A 272 13.53 6.83 -18.49
C LYS A 272 14.50 6.82 -17.30
N PRO A 273 14.67 5.68 -16.62
CA PRO A 273 15.76 5.45 -15.68
C PRO A 273 17.14 5.63 -16.32
N ARG A 274 18.12 6.13 -15.55
CA ARG A 274 19.50 6.23 -16.05
C ARG A 274 20.05 4.87 -16.46
N GLY A 275 20.41 4.73 -17.73
CA GLY A 275 21.00 3.49 -18.27
C GLY A 275 19.99 2.35 -18.48
N GLY A 276 18.70 2.58 -18.22
CA GLY A 276 17.64 1.59 -18.39
C GLY A 276 16.79 1.81 -19.66
N PRO A 277 15.92 0.84 -19.97
CA PRO A 277 14.86 1.01 -20.96
C PRO A 277 13.86 2.10 -20.56
N GLU A 278 13.05 2.55 -21.52
CA GLU A 278 11.95 3.46 -21.24
C GLU A 278 10.84 2.75 -20.45
N CYS A 279 10.22 3.47 -19.53
CA CYS A 279 9.13 3.01 -18.70
C CYS A 279 7.87 3.80 -19.00
N ARG A 280 6.74 3.10 -18.94
CA ARG A 280 5.40 3.67 -19.10
C ARG A 280 4.58 3.30 -17.88
N GLY A 281 3.96 4.29 -17.26
CA GLY A 281 3.15 4.15 -16.06
C GLY A 281 1.76 4.77 -16.25
N VAL A 282 0.74 4.08 -15.76
CA VAL A 282 -0.60 4.65 -15.59
C VAL A 282 -0.89 4.73 -14.11
N VAL A 283 -1.30 5.91 -13.65
CA VAL A 283 -1.73 6.16 -12.26
C VAL A 283 -3.11 6.79 -12.29
N ARG A 284 -4.08 6.20 -11.58
CA ARG A 284 -5.38 6.83 -11.34
C ARG A 284 -5.39 7.42 -9.92
N ARG A 285 -5.72 8.70 -9.81
CA ARG A 285 -6.05 9.37 -8.55
C ARG A 285 -7.57 9.47 -8.44
N THR A 286 -8.09 9.12 -7.26
CA THR A 286 -9.49 9.33 -6.91
C THR A 286 -9.66 9.87 -5.48
N THR A 287 -10.78 10.55 -5.22
CA THR A 287 -11.15 11.12 -3.91
C THR A 287 -12.68 11.20 -3.79
N ASP A 288 -13.20 11.10 -2.56
CA ASP A 288 -14.61 11.39 -2.23
C ASP A 288 -14.83 12.88 -1.88
N GLY A 289 -13.78 13.71 -1.99
CA GLY A 289 -13.79 15.14 -1.69
C GLY A 289 -13.65 15.47 -0.20
N LYS A 290 -13.52 14.48 0.68
CA LYS A 290 -13.29 14.72 2.12
C LYS A 290 -11.79 14.91 2.42
N PRO A 291 -11.48 15.63 3.51
CA PRO A 291 -10.10 15.83 3.93
C PRO A 291 -9.31 14.54 4.15
N GLY A 292 -8.07 14.51 3.66
CA GLY A 292 -7.16 13.38 3.83
C GLY A 292 -7.55 12.11 3.06
N HIS A 293 -8.57 12.15 2.20
CA HIS A 293 -9.04 11.00 1.43
C HIS A 293 -8.54 11.06 -0.02
N MET A 294 -7.55 10.24 -0.34
CA MET A 294 -7.05 10.06 -1.70
C MET A 294 -6.67 8.61 -1.94
N CYS A 295 -7.07 8.05 -3.07
CA CYS A 295 -6.70 6.70 -3.51
C CYS A 295 -5.85 6.80 -4.78
N LEU A 296 -4.74 6.06 -4.80
CA LEU A 296 -3.88 5.89 -5.95
C LEU A 296 -3.88 4.43 -6.39
N GLU A 297 -4.10 4.22 -7.68
CA GLU A 297 -4.01 2.93 -8.35
C GLU A 297 -2.99 3.03 -9.47
N ALA A 298 -2.05 2.09 -9.56
CA ALA A 298 -1.01 2.18 -10.55
C ALA A 298 -0.62 0.86 -11.20
N ARG A 299 -0.12 0.98 -12.42
CA ARG A 299 0.49 -0.10 -13.20
C ARG A 299 1.62 0.47 -14.04
N CYS A 300 2.74 -0.25 -14.08
CA CYS A 300 3.90 0.12 -14.90
C CYS A 300 4.38 -1.01 -15.81
N TRP A 301 4.86 -0.62 -16.98
CA TRP A 301 5.48 -1.45 -17.99
C TRP A 301 6.88 -0.92 -18.31
N ILE A 302 7.80 -1.86 -18.51
CA ILE A 302 9.17 -1.56 -18.95
C ILE A 302 9.27 -2.01 -20.40
N ASP A 303 9.64 -1.08 -21.28
CA ASP A 303 9.84 -1.38 -22.70
C ASP A 303 11.06 -2.29 -22.87
N LYS A 304 10.99 -3.24 -23.82
CA LYS A 304 12.05 -4.23 -24.05
C LYS A 304 13.04 -3.76 -25.11
#